data_AF-I8ABM5-F1
#
_entry.id   AF-I8ABM5-F1
#
_cell.length_a   1.000
_cell.length_b   1.000
_cell.length_c   1.000
_cell.angle_alpha   90.00
_cell.angle_beta   90.00
_cell.angle_gamma   90.00
#
_symmetry.space_group_name_H-M   'P 1'
#
loop_
_entity.id
_entity.type
_entity.pdbx_description
1 polymer ?
#
loop_
_entity_poly.entity_id
_entity_poly.type
_entity_poly.pdbx_seq_one_letter_code
_entity_poly.pdbx_strand_id
1 'polypeptide(L)'
;MHSFPKARAWSIVLSTAAVMEGYDLLLVTSFFASPPWTKQYGTLQLNDKYELSAAWQIALYNGPAVGEIVELCLNDLVVERIGYRRTKGRTYAELDILFEKGVSARRFANTTADLFSRPSRVMSSRMELTC
;
A
#
# COMPACT_ATOMS: atom_id res chain seq x y z
N MET A 1 10.96 -24.53 0.77
CA MET A 1 11.44 -23.16 0.43
C MET A 1 10.82 -22.55 -0.86
N HIS A 2 9.89 -23.22 -1.57
CA HIS A 2 9.30 -22.70 -2.83
C HIS A 2 7.85 -22.21 -2.71
N SER A 3 7.28 -22.13 -1.51
CA SER A 3 5.82 -22.16 -1.33
C SER A 3 5.03 -20.95 -1.88
N PHE A 4 5.63 -19.79 -2.19
CA PHE A 4 4.88 -18.64 -2.74
C PHE A 4 5.69 -17.81 -3.77
N PRO A 5 5.78 -18.22 -5.04
CA PRO A 5 6.57 -17.52 -6.06
C PRO A 5 5.99 -16.14 -6.42
N LYS A 6 4.65 -16.01 -6.46
CA LYS A 6 3.98 -14.74 -6.75
C LYS A 6 4.23 -13.71 -5.65
N ALA A 7 4.11 -14.11 -4.38
CA ALA A 7 4.35 -13.21 -3.25
C ALA A 7 5.79 -12.68 -3.23
N ARG A 8 6.78 -13.54 -3.51
CA ARG A 8 8.18 -13.11 -3.60
C ARG A 8 8.43 -12.09 -4.70
N ALA A 9 7.82 -12.29 -5.87
CA ALA A 9 7.92 -11.32 -6.97
C ALA A 9 7.35 -9.96 -6.58
N TRP A 10 6.18 -9.94 -5.93
CA TRP A 10 5.57 -8.71 -5.43
C TRP A 10 6.40 -8.01 -4.35
N SER A 11 7.06 -8.77 -3.46
CA SER A 11 7.97 -8.19 -2.45
C SER A 11 9.21 -7.55 -3.08
N ILE A 12 9.81 -8.20 -4.08
CA ILE A 12 10.98 -7.64 -4.77
C ILE A 12 10.61 -6.33 -5.48
N VAL A 13 9.48 -6.32 -6.20
CA VAL A 13 9.01 -5.11 -6.90
C VAL A 13 8.78 -3.95 -5.93
N LEU A 14 8.12 -4.21 -4.79
CA LEU A 14 7.90 -3.19 -3.75
C LEU A 14 9.22 -2.69 -3.16
N SER A 15 10.18 -3.57 -2.90
CA SER A 15 11.49 -3.16 -2.39
C SER A 15 12.29 -2.36 -3.41
N THR A 16 12.24 -2.71 -4.69
CA THR A 16 12.91 -1.95 -5.75
C THR A 16 12.30 -0.55 -5.90
N ALA A 17 10.97 -0.42 -5.79
CA ALA A 17 10.31 0.87 -5.82
C ALA A 17 10.80 1.80 -4.70
N ALA A 18 10.93 1.28 -3.46
CA ALA A 18 11.44 2.04 -2.33
C ALA A 18 12.91 2.50 -2.52
N VAL A 19 13.77 1.66 -3.12
CA VAL A 19 15.15 2.05 -3.43
C VAL A 19 15.18 3.14 -4.52
N MET A 20 14.33 3.03 -5.52
CA MET A 20 14.25 4.00 -6.62
C MET A 20 13.83 5.39 -6.11
N GLU A 21 12.86 5.44 -5.21
CA GLU A 21 12.45 6.68 -4.56
C GLU A 21 13.62 7.37 -3.82
N GLY A 22 14.35 6.61 -3.00
CA GLY A 22 15.52 7.15 -2.29
C GLY A 22 16.66 7.58 -3.20
N TYR A 23 16.83 6.92 -4.34
CA TYR A 23 17.86 7.25 -5.33
C TYR A 23 17.57 8.56 -6.06
N ASP A 24 16.34 8.76 -6.53
CA ASP A 24 15.95 9.92 -7.36
C ASP A 24 16.09 11.24 -6.58
N LEU A 25 15.82 11.25 -5.27
CA LEU A 25 16.00 12.42 -4.40
C LEU A 25 17.47 12.89 -4.34
N LEU A 26 18.40 11.95 -4.20
CA LEU A 26 19.84 12.26 -4.12
C LEU A 26 20.41 12.65 -5.49
N LEU A 27 19.90 12.03 -6.55
CA LEU A 27 20.31 12.32 -7.92
C LEU A 27 19.91 13.76 -8.32
N VAL A 28 18.71 14.22 -7.98
CA VAL A 28 18.27 15.61 -8.21
C VAL A 28 19.19 16.62 -7.54
N THR A 29 19.55 16.41 -6.27
CA THR A 29 20.44 17.34 -5.55
C THR A 29 21.84 17.38 -6.15
N SER A 30 22.32 16.25 -6.67
CA SER A 30 23.61 16.15 -7.35
C SER A 30 23.63 16.91 -8.68
N PHE A 31 22.51 16.98 -9.41
CA PHE A 31 22.42 17.75 -10.65
C PHE A 31 22.53 19.25 -10.45
N PHE A 32 22.06 19.78 -9.32
CA PHE A 32 22.19 21.22 -9.01
C PHE A 32 23.64 21.68 -8.90
N ALA A 33 24.55 20.79 -8.51
CA ALA A 33 25.99 21.08 -8.43
C ALA A 33 26.72 20.95 -9.77
N SER A 34 26.08 20.40 -10.81
CA SER A 34 26.76 20.09 -12.08
C SER A 34 26.83 21.32 -13.01
N PRO A 35 28.03 21.75 -13.46
CA PRO A 35 28.19 22.92 -14.32
C PRO A 35 27.48 22.87 -15.69
N PRO A 36 27.36 21.69 -16.37
CA PRO A 36 26.63 21.61 -17.63
C PRO A 36 25.13 21.85 -17.46
N TRP A 37 24.54 21.37 -16.36
CA TRP A 37 23.12 21.52 -16.06
C TRP A 37 22.78 22.98 -15.73
N THR A 38 23.60 23.63 -14.90
CA THR A 38 23.38 25.03 -14.55
C THR A 38 23.53 25.97 -15.74
N LYS A 39 24.36 25.65 -16.74
CA LYS A 39 24.43 26.42 -17.99
C LYS A 39 23.18 26.32 -18.87
N GLN A 40 22.44 25.21 -18.81
CA GLN A 40 21.24 25.03 -19.64
C GLN A 40 19.96 25.51 -18.96
N TYR A 41 19.83 25.29 -17.65
CA TYR A 41 18.59 25.58 -16.90
C TYR A 41 18.75 26.66 -15.83
N GLY A 42 19.98 27.13 -15.59
CA GLY A 42 20.25 28.19 -14.64
C GLY A 42 19.91 29.57 -15.19
N THR A 43 19.51 30.46 -14.29
CA THR A 43 19.37 31.88 -14.57
C THR A 43 20.61 32.62 -14.08
N LEU A 44 20.96 33.74 -14.72
CA LEU A 44 22.05 34.58 -14.23
C LEU A 44 21.65 35.15 -12.86
N GLN A 45 22.30 34.67 -11.80
CA GLN A 45 22.07 35.15 -10.45
C GLN A 45 22.92 36.41 -10.21
N LEU A 46 22.60 37.20 -9.18
CA LEU A 46 23.28 38.46 -8.81
C LEU A 46 24.81 38.34 -8.61
N ASN A 47 25.34 37.12 -8.54
CA ASN A 47 26.72 36.78 -8.27
C ASN A 47 27.51 36.42 -9.57
N ASP A 48 26.99 36.80 -10.74
CA ASP A 48 27.51 36.48 -12.10
C ASP A 48 27.72 34.97 -12.39
N LYS A 49 27.12 34.11 -11.57
CA LYS A 49 27.14 32.66 -11.72
C LYS A 49 25.78 32.15 -12.17
N TYR A 50 25.80 31.14 -13.03
CA TYR A 50 24.60 30.42 -13.45
C TYR A 50 24.22 29.43 -12.36
N GLU A 51 23.09 29.67 -11.71
CA GLU A 51 22.50 28.80 -10.71
C GLU A 51 21.00 28.63 -11.00
N LEU A 52 20.42 27.52 -10.54
CA LEU A 52 18.98 27.31 -10.68
C LEU A 52 18.24 28.27 -9.74
N SER A 53 17.19 28.92 -10.21
CA SER A 53 16.39 29.81 -9.35
C SER A 53 15.87 29.08 -8.09
N ALA A 54 15.90 29.75 -6.94
CA ALA A 54 15.52 29.18 -5.65
C ALA A 54 14.10 28.58 -5.66
N ALA A 55 13.17 29.19 -6.40
CA ALA A 55 11.80 28.67 -6.53
C ALA A 55 11.77 27.27 -7.18
N TRP A 56 12.59 27.06 -8.22
CA TRP A 56 12.68 25.78 -8.92
C TRP A 56 13.41 24.71 -8.09
N GLN A 57 14.44 25.09 -7.32
CA GLN A 57 15.12 24.17 -6.42
C GLN A 57 14.17 23.61 -5.35
N ILE A 58 13.37 24.48 -4.72
CA ILE A 58 12.40 24.12 -3.69
C ILE A 58 11.27 23.26 -4.29
N ALA A 59 10.83 23.58 -5.51
CA ALA A 59 9.80 22.80 -6.21
C ALA A 59 10.28 21.39 -6.55
N LEU A 60 11.51 21.23 -7.03
CA LEU A 60 12.09 19.93 -7.39
C LEU A 60 12.43 19.08 -6.14
N TYR A 61 12.85 19.71 -5.04
CA TYR A 61 13.15 19.00 -3.79
C TYR A 61 11.89 18.55 -3.05
N ASN A 62 10.88 19.41 -2.94
CA ASN A 62 9.65 19.10 -2.21
C ASN A 62 8.56 18.45 -3.09
N GLY A 63 8.74 18.42 -4.41
CA GLY A 63 7.79 17.84 -5.36
C GLY A 63 7.42 16.38 -5.05
N PRO A 64 8.41 15.49 -4.80
CA PRO A 64 8.14 14.10 -4.42
C PRO A 64 7.28 13.97 -3.16
N ALA A 65 7.52 14.81 -2.13
CA ALA A 65 6.74 14.78 -0.90
C ALA A 65 5.25 15.12 -1.11
N VAL A 66 4.95 16.03 -2.05
CA VAL A 66 3.56 16.31 -2.43
C VAL A 66 2.94 15.13 -3.17
N GLY A 67 3.71 14.45 -4.02
CA GLY A 67 3.28 13.23 -4.71
C GLY A 67 2.88 12.11 -3.75
N GLU A 68 3.67 11.89 -2.70
CA GLU A 68 3.40 10.88 -1.67
C GLU A 68 2.09 11.16 -0.92
N ILE A 69 1.83 12.41 -0.56
CA ILE A 69 0.56 12.81 0.09
C ILE A 69 -0.63 12.51 -0.83
N VAL A 70 -0.53 12.88 -2.10
CA VAL A 70 -1.59 12.64 -3.09
C VAL A 70 -1.79 11.14 -3.32
N GLU A 71 -0.72 10.37 -3.37
CA GLU A 71 -0.76 8.91 -3.52
C GLU A 71 -1.45 8.25 -2.33
N LEU A 72 -1.10 8.63 -1.10
CA LEU A 72 -1.74 8.10 0.10
C LEU A 72 -3.24 8.40 0.11
N CYS A 73 -3.63 9.63 -0.23
CA CYS A 73 -5.05 9.99 -0.32
C CYS A 73 -5.79 9.17 -1.39
N LEU A 74 -5.19 8.94 -2.56
CA LEU A 74 -5.80 8.14 -3.62
C LEU A 74 -5.88 6.66 -3.24
N ASN A 75 -4.81 6.11 -2.66
CA ASN A 75 -4.76 4.72 -2.21
C ASN A 75 -5.84 4.45 -1.15
N ASP A 76 -5.96 5.35 -0.17
CA ASP A 76 -6.96 5.25 0.89
C ASP A 76 -8.39 5.22 0.32
N LEU A 77 -8.73 6.15 -0.59
CA LEU A 77 -10.03 6.16 -1.26
C LEU A 77 -10.29 4.91 -2.10
N VAL A 78 -9.26 4.36 -2.76
CA VAL A 78 -9.38 3.15 -3.58
C VAL A 78 -9.62 1.93 -2.70
N VAL A 79 -8.91 1.80 -1.57
CA VAL A 79 -9.10 0.72 -0.60
C VAL A 79 -10.48 0.77 0.04
N GLU A 80 -10.93 1.95 0.43
CA GLU A 80 -12.29 2.15 0.95
C GLU A 80 -13.36 1.80 -0.08
N ARG A 81 -13.16 2.16 -1.35
CA ARG A 81 -14.15 1.88 -2.40
C ARG A 81 -14.21 0.39 -2.78
N ILE A 82 -13.05 -0.22 -3.04
CA ILE A 82 -12.94 -1.55 -3.64
C ILE A 82 -12.85 -2.64 -2.58
N GLY A 83 -12.06 -2.41 -1.53
CA GLY A 83 -11.83 -3.36 -0.45
C GLY A 83 -13.08 -3.57 0.41
N TYR A 84 -13.67 -2.47 0.90
CA TYR A 84 -14.85 -2.52 1.76
C TYR A 84 -16.03 -3.27 1.13
N ARG A 85 -16.26 -3.09 -0.18
CA ARG A 85 -17.34 -3.80 -0.91
C ARG A 85 -17.23 -5.32 -0.87
N ARG A 86 -16.03 -5.88 -0.70
CA ARG A 86 -15.80 -7.33 -0.73
C ARG A 86 -15.99 -7.99 0.64
N THR A 87 -15.84 -7.24 1.72
CA THR A 87 -15.88 -7.73 3.11
C THR A 87 -17.06 -7.20 3.93
N LYS A 88 -17.82 -6.23 3.40
CA LYS A 88 -19.00 -5.65 4.05
C LYS A 88 -20.00 -6.73 4.48
N GLY A 89 -20.44 -6.65 5.75
CA GLY A 89 -21.50 -7.50 6.30
C GLY A 89 -21.03 -8.87 6.82
N ARG A 90 -19.72 -9.10 6.90
CA ARG A 90 -19.14 -10.32 7.48
C ARG A 90 -18.50 -10.03 8.84
N THR A 91 -18.68 -10.93 9.79
CA THR A 91 -17.93 -10.90 11.05
C THR A 91 -16.52 -11.44 10.85
N TYR A 92 -15.58 -11.08 11.72
CA TYR A 92 -14.21 -11.62 11.68
C TYR A 92 -14.19 -13.16 11.74
N ALA A 93 -15.08 -13.77 12.54
CA ALA A 93 -15.21 -15.22 12.64
C ALA A 93 -15.62 -15.89 11.32
N GLU A 94 -16.48 -15.25 10.52
CA GLU A 94 -16.85 -15.76 9.18
C GLU A 94 -15.69 -15.62 8.18
N LEU A 95 -14.92 -14.53 8.27
CA LEU A 95 -13.76 -14.30 7.42
C LEU A 95 -12.66 -15.34 7.68
N ASP A 96 -12.39 -15.65 8.95
CA ASP A 96 -11.40 -16.66 9.33
C ASP A 96 -11.75 -18.04 8.74
N ILE A 97 -13.03 -18.45 8.81
CA ILE A 97 -13.50 -19.70 8.20
C ILE A 97 -13.31 -19.70 6.68
N LEU A 98 -13.53 -18.56 6.02
CA LEU A 98 -13.35 -18.41 4.57
C LEU A 98 -11.87 -18.45 4.15
N PHE A 99 -10.98 -17.90 4.97
CA PHE A 99 -9.53 -17.98 4.78
C PHE A 99 -9.00 -19.40 5.01
N GLU A 100 -9.49 -20.10 6.04
CA GLU A 100 -9.15 -21.51 6.31
C GLU A 100 -9.60 -22.42 5.16
N LYS A 101 -10.76 -22.15 4.57
CA LYS A 101 -11.25 -22.82 3.35
C LYS A 101 -10.50 -22.42 2.07
N GLY A 102 -9.53 -21.51 2.14
CA GLY A 102 -8.72 -21.06 0.99
C GLY A 102 -9.52 -20.34 -0.09
N VAL A 103 -10.68 -19.75 0.25
CA VAL A 103 -11.53 -19.07 -0.73
C VAL A 103 -10.88 -17.73 -1.10
N SER A 104 -10.78 -17.43 -2.39
CA SER A 104 -10.24 -16.13 -2.83
C SER A 104 -11.10 -14.98 -2.31
N ALA A 105 -10.48 -13.91 -1.78
CA ALA A 105 -11.16 -12.74 -1.22
C ALA A 105 -12.21 -12.09 -2.14
N ARG A 106 -12.08 -12.27 -3.46
CA ARG A 106 -13.06 -11.80 -4.44
C ARG A 106 -14.43 -12.45 -4.32
N ARG A 107 -14.50 -13.67 -3.76
CA ARG A 107 -15.72 -14.49 -3.64
C ARG A 107 -16.38 -14.37 -2.27
N PHE A 108 -15.80 -13.65 -1.32
CA PHE A 108 -16.31 -13.51 0.05
C PHE A 108 -17.73 -12.92 0.13
N ALA A 109 -18.09 -12.07 -0.83
CA ALA A 109 -19.45 -11.55 -0.93
C ALA A 109 -20.50 -12.67 -1.15
N ASN A 110 -20.18 -13.71 -1.93
CA ASN A 110 -21.16 -14.73 -2.35
C ASN A 110 -21.08 -16.05 -1.56
N THR A 111 -20.05 -16.25 -0.73
CA THR A 111 -19.86 -17.52 0.00
C THR A 111 -20.57 -17.51 1.34
N THR A 112 -21.43 -18.50 1.62
CA THR A 112 -22.07 -18.67 2.94
C THR A 112 -21.08 -19.24 3.96
N ALA A 113 -20.72 -18.44 4.96
CA ALA A 113 -19.97 -18.89 6.13
C ALA A 113 -20.97 -19.13 7.26
N ASP A 114 -21.35 -20.40 7.46
CA ASP A 114 -22.26 -20.76 8.55
C ASP A 114 -21.45 -21.02 9.83
N LEU A 115 -21.59 -20.12 10.79
CA LEU A 115 -20.95 -20.20 12.11
C LEU A 115 -21.58 -21.32 12.99
N PHE A 116 -22.83 -21.70 12.71
CA PHE A 116 -23.62 -22.61 13.55
C PHE A 116 -23.70 -24.04 13.01
N SER A 117 -23.18 -24.31 11.81
CA SER A 117 -23.08 -25.66 11.23
C SER A 117 -21.98 -26.54 11.87
N ARG A 118 -21.24 -26.06 12.88
CA ARG A 118 -20.42 -26.95 13.71
C ARG A 118 -21.38 -27.91 14.43
N PRO A 119 -21.31 -29.25 14.22
CA PRO A 119 -22.13 -30.17 14.98
C PRO A 119 -21.87 -29.91 16.47
N SER A 120 -22.94 -29.59 17.18
CA SER A 120 -22.96 -29.31 18.62
C SER A 120 -22.45 -30.52 19.41
N ARG A 121 -21.13 -30.69 19.48
CA ARG A 121 -20.51 -31.50 20.53
C ARG A 121 -20.29 -30.54 21.70
N VAL A 122 -21.05 -30.76 22.77
CA VAL A 122 -21.09 -30.00 24.05
C VAL A 122 -22.09 -28.84 24.08
N MET A 123 -23.39 -29.15 24.01
CA MET A 123 -24.41 -28.55 24.92
C MET A 123 -25.76 -29.29 24.84
N SER A 124 -25.74 -30.61 25.08
CA SER A 124 -26.96 -31.36 25.43
C SER A 124 -26.58 -32.58 26.25
N SER A 125 -26.12 -32.35 27.48
CA SER A 125 -25.97 -33.41 28.47
C SER A 125 -26.00 -32.88 29.91
N ARG A 126 -26.91 -31.95 30.22
CA ARG A 126 -27.37 -31.73 31.61
C ARG A 126 -28.58 -30.79 31.70
N MET A 127 -29.73 -31.18 31.18
CA MET A 127 -31.00 -30.59 31.65
C MET A 127 -32.21 -31.50 31.40
N GLU A 128 -32.09 -32.77 31.78
CA GLU A 128 -33.22 -33.60 32.16
C GLU A 128 -33.14 -33.67 33.70
N LEU A 129 -33.99 -32.93 34.42
CA LEU A 129 -35.23 -33.46 34.99
C LEU A 129 -35.01 -34.78 35.75
N THR A 130 -34.65 -34.66 37.02
CA THR A 130 -35.15 -35.57 38.06
C THR A 130 -35.57 -34.73 39.24
N CYS A 131 -36.85 -34.90 39.57
CA CYS A 131 -37.52 -34.53 40.81
C CYS A 131 -36.72 -34.95 42.06
#